data_AF-D9PM96-F1
#
_entry.id   AF-D9PM96-F1
#
_cell.length_a   1.000
_cell.length_b   1.000
_cell.length_c   1.000
_cell.angle_alpha   90.00
_cell.angle_beta   90.00
_cell.angle_gamma   90.00
#
_symmetry.space_group_name_H-M   'P 1'
#
loop_
_entity.id
_entity.type
_entity.pdbx_description
1 polymer ?
#
loop_
_entity_poly.entity_id
_entity_poly.type
_entity_poly.pdbx_seq_one_letter_code
_entity_poly.pdbx_strand_id
1 'polypeptide(L)'
;MKLSDSSFTFEEETSGSLGRGFRCGFLGMLHLEIITERLRREHYMDLIITQPTIIYHVKLKSGEEKVIYNPSLFPDYGDILSIEEP
;
A
#
# COMPACT_ATOMS: atom_id res chain seq x y z
N MET A 1 -15.41 10.59 11.82
CA MET A 1 -15.30 9.65 12.96
C MET A 1 -14.06 8.83 12.69
N LYS A 2 -12.95 9.05 13.43
CA LYS A 2 -11.73 8.25 13.25
C LYS A 2 -12.08 6.82 13.65
N LEU A 3 -12.00 5.85 12.74
CA LEU A 3 -11.81 4.46 13.13
C LEU A 3 -10.56 4.51 14.03
N SER A 4 -10.74 4.29 15.33
CA SER A 4 -9.73 4.55 16.36
C SER A 4 -8.67 3.46 16.39
N ASP A 5 -8.20 3.02 15.23
CA ASP A 5 -7.05 2.15 15.14
C ASP A 5 -5.83 3.01 14.82
N SER A 6 -4.94 3.15 15.80
CA SER A 6 -3.67 3.86 15.64
C SER A 6 -2.75 3.24 14.60
N SER A 7 -3.03 2.00 14.21
CA SER A 7 -2.23 1.18 13.29
C SER A 7 -2.86 1.12 11.89
N PHE A 8 -4.05 1.69 11.71
CA PHE A 8 -4.66 1.91 10.40
C PHE A 8 -4.22 3.26 9.86
N THR A 9 -3.47 3.25 8.78
CA THR A 9 -3.10 4.46 8.03
C THR A 9 -3.82 4.45 6.70
N PHE A 10 -4.17 5.62 6.18
CA PHE A 10 -4.73 5.74 4.83
C PHE A 10 -4.21 7.01 4.15
N GLU A 11 -3.97 6.92 2.86
CA GLU A 11 -3.56 8.03 1.99
C GLU A 11 -4.42 8.01 0.73
N GLU A 12 -4.80 9.17 0.22
CA GLU A 12 -5.50 9.24 -1.08
C GLU A 12 -4.54 8.85 -2.20
N GLU A 13 -4.94 7.90 -3.04
CA GLU A 13 -4.19 7.48 -4.21
C GLU A 13 -5.09 7.48 -5.43
N THR A 14 -4.58 7.94 -6.57
CA THR A 14 -5.29 7.88 -7.84
C THR A 14 -4.58 6.88 -8.73
N SER A 15 -5.26 5.78 -9.05
CA SER A 15 -4.78 4.77 -9.98
C SER A 15 -5.32 5.04 -11.38
N GLY A 16 -4.46 4.90 -12.40
CA GLY A 16 -4.87 5.08 -13.80
C GLY A 16 -5.98 4.12 -14.25
N SER A 17 -6.11 2.95 -13.62
CA SER A 17 -7.07 1.92 -14.00
C SER A 17 -8.32 1.88 -13.12
N LEU A 18 -8.18 2.17 -11.83
CA LEU A 18 -9.26 2.04 -10.83
C LEU A 18 -9.87 3.40 -10.43
N GLY A 19 -9.29 4.52 -10.89
CA GLY A 19 -9.73 5.85 -10.51
C GLY A 19 -9.23 6.26 -9.13
N ARG A 20 -10.02 7.08 -8.42
CA ARG A 20 -9.66 7.57 -7.08
C ARG A 20 -9.95 6.48 -6.04
N GLY A 21 -8.98 6.24 -5.17
CA GLY A 21 -9.08 5.31 -4.07
C GLY A 21 -8.24 5.74 -2.87
N PHE A 22 -8.05 4.80 -1.95
CA PHE A 22 -7.24 5.00 -0.77
C PHE A 22 -6.22 3.87 -0.67
N ARG A 23 -4.97 4.24 -0.41
CA ARG A 23 -3.93 3.32 -0.01
C ARG A 23 -3.96 3.19 1.50
N CYS A 24 -4.28 2.00 1.99
CA CYS A 24 -4.43 1.76 3.42
C CYS A 24 -3.31 0.85 3.94
N GLY A 25 -2.67 1.23 5.05
CA GLY A 25 -1.71 0.43 5.78
C GLY A 25 -2.37 -0.39 6.88
N PHE A 26 -2.00 -1.66 6.98
CA PHE A 26 -2.52 -2.61 7.96
C PHE A 26 -1.38 -3.38 8.63
N LEU A 27 -1.57 -3.80 9.88
CA LEU A 27 -0.62 -4.66 10.61
C LEU A 27 -0.50 -6.09 10.05
N GLY A 28 -1.42 -6.52 9.19
CA GLY A 28 -1.43 -7.85 8.60
C GLY A 28 -2.75 -8.22 7.96
N MET A 29 -2.84 -9.44 7.43
CA MET A 29 -4.00 -9.93 6.69
C MET A 29 -5.29 -9.95 7.52
N LEU A 30 -5.22 -10.39 8.78
CA LEU A 30 -6.41 -10.39 9.65
C LEU A 30 -6.93 -8.96 9.92
N HIS A 31 -6.03 -7.99 10.05
CA HIS A 31 -6.41 -6.60 10.28
C HIS A 31 -7.14 -6.01 9.05
N LEU A 32 -6.65 -6.34 7.84
CA LEU A 32 -7.33 -6.00 6.58
C LEU A 32 -8.75 -6.59 6.54
N GLU A 33 -8.91 -7.88 6.87
CA GLU A 33 -10.21 -8.56 6.84
C GLU A 33 -11.20 -7.93 7.81
N ILE A 34 -10.77 -7.65 9.05
CA ILE A 34 -11.62 -7.03 10.07
C ILE A 34 -12.08 -5.64 9.61
N ILE A 35 -11.16 -4.78 9.14
CA ILE A 35 -11.53 -3.43 8.70
C ILE A 35 -12.44 -3.47 7.46
N THR A 36 -12.16 -4.36 6.51
CA THR A 36 -12.99 -4.53 5.31
C THR A 36 -14.42 -4.91 5.67
N GLU A 37 -14.59 -5.92 6.53
CA GLU A 37 -15.92 -6.37 6.96
C GLU A 37 -16.67 -5.28 7.73
N ARG A 38 -15.96 -4.52 8.58
CA ARG A 38 -16.55 -3.38 9.29
C ARG A 38 -17.04 -2.30 8.33
N LEU A 39 -16.24 -1.90 7.35
CA LEU A 39 -16.64 -0.89 6.36
C LEU A 39 -17.86 -1.36 5.54
N ARG A 40 -17.89 -2.64 5.18
CA ARG A 40 -19.01 -3.21 4.43
C ARG A 40 -20.31 -3.25 5.24
N ARG A 41 -20.23 -3.65 6.52
CA ARG A 41 -21.41 -3.81 7.40
C ARG A 41 -21.89 -2.51 8.02
N GLU A 42 -20.97 -1.67 8.49
CA GLU A 42 -21.28 -0.44 9.23
C GLU A 42 -21.60 0.73 8.27
N HIS A 43 -20.95 0.77 7.10
CA HIS A 43 -21.06 1.89 6.17
C HIS A 43 -21.70 1.52 4.82
N TYR A 44 -22.13 0.27 4.62
CA TYR A 44 -22.75 -0.22 3.37
C TYR A 44 -21.94 0.15 2.12
N MET A 45 -20.61 0.17 2.24
CA MET A 45 -19.70 0.48 1.13
C MET A 45 -19.32 -0.79 0.39
N ASP A 46 -19.54 -0.82 -0.92
CA ASP A 46 -18.95 -1.84 -1.79
C ASP A 46 -17.50 -1.43 -2.11
N LEU A 47 -16.56 -2.22 -1.59
CA LEU A 47 -15.13 -1.98 -1.70
C LEU A 47 -14.50 -2.94 -2.72
N ILE A 48 -13.64 -2.42 -3.57
CA ILE A 48 -12.75 -3.20 -4.42
C ILE A 48 -11.37 -3.16 -3.78
N ILE A 49 -10.88 -4.31 -3.33
CA ILE A 49 -9.56 -4.44 -2.70
C ILE A 49 -8.59 -5.02 -3.72
N THR A 50 -7.49 -4.30 -3.94
CA THR A 50 -6.38 -4.77 -4.76
C THR A 50 -5.47 -5.69 -3.96
N GLN A 51 -4.62 -6.44 -4.66
CA GLN A 51 -3.69 -7.36 -4.02
C GLN A 51 -2.77 -6.61 -3.03
N PRO A 52 -2.67 -7.06 -1.77
CA PRO A 52 -1.78 -6.41 -0.80
C PRO A 52 -0.33 -6.56 -1.26
N THR A 53 0.45 -5.50 -1.14
CA THR A 53 1.86 -5.45 -1.53
C THR A 53 2.68 -4.84 -0.40
N ILE A 54 3.91 -5.31 -0.22
CA ILE A 54 4.87 -4.76 0.74
C ILE A 54 5.63 -3.58 0.14
N ILE A 55 6.20 -2.75 1.01
CA ILE A 55 7.05 -1.64 0.59
C ILE A 55 8.46 -2.17 0.38
N TYR A 56 9.06 -1.91 -0.78
CA TYR A 56 10.44 -2.27 -1.10
C TYR A 56 11.37 -1.10 -0.83
N HIS A 57 12.53 -1.37 -0.22
CA HIS A 57 13.62 -0.43 -0.10
C HIS A 57 14.67 -0.75 -1.17
N VAL A 58 14.74 0.08 -2.20
CA VAL A 58 15.67 -0.10 -3.33
C VAL A 58 16.81 0.88 -3.21
N LYS A 59 18.03 0.36 -3.05
CA LYS A 59 19.26 1.15 -3.14
C LYS A 59 19.72 1.16 -4.59
N LEU A 60 19.93 2.36 -5.13
CA LEU A 60 20.48 2.57 -6.45
C LEU A 60 22.01 2.57 -6.42
N LYS A 61 22.64 2.28 -7.55
CA LYS A 61 24.09 2.37 -7.74
C LYS A 61 24.62 3.80 -7.58
N SER A 62 23.75 4.80 -7.73
CA SER A 62 24.06 6.20 -7.43
C SER A 62 24.24 6.48 -5.92
N GLY A 63 23.86 5.53 -5.05
CA GLY A 63 23.83 5.69 -3.60
C GLY A 63 22.51 6.24 -3.06
N GLU A 64 21.54 6.54 -3.93
CA GLU A 64 20.19 6.97 -3.54
C GLU A 64 19.33 5.78 -3.10
N GLU A 65 18.58 5.94 -2.02
CA GLU A 65 17.60 4.95 -1.56
C GLU A 65 16.18 5.40 -1.92
N LYS A 66 15.43 4.52 -2.58
CA LYS A 66 14.04 4.76 -3.01
C LYS A 66 13.11 3.75 -2.35
N VAL A 67 12.01 4.28 -1.83
CA VAL A 67 10.93 3.52 -1.24
C VAL A 67 9.88 3.25 -2.33
N ILE A 68 9.73 1.98 -2.72
CA ILE A 68 8.89 1.57 -3.83
C ILE A 68 7.71 0.76 -3.31
N TYR A 69 6.51 1.31 -3.47
CA TYR A 69 5.25 0.69 -3.07
C TYR A 69 4.43 0.18 -4.26
N ASN A 70 4.78 0.60 -5.47
CA ASN A 70 4.13 0.17 -6.70
C ASN A 70 5.18 -0.49 -7.61
N PRO A 71 4.98 -1.74 -8.06
CA PRO A 71 5.88 -2.40 -9.00
C PRO A 71 6.16 -1.60 -10.27
N SER A 72 5.23 -0.73 -10.70
CA SER A 72 5.41 0.12 -11.89
C SER A 72 6.43 1.24 -11.68
N LEU A 73 6.76 1.56 -10.43
CA LEU A 73 7.75 2.57 -10.05
C LEU A 73 9.15 1.95 -9.86
N PHE A 74 9.32 0.66 -10.16
CA PHE A 74 10.64 0.02 -10.06
C PHE A 74 11.62 0.67 -11.05
N PRO A 75 12.82 1.05 -10.59
CA PRO A 75 13.88 1.56 -11.45
C PRO A 75 14.38 0.45 -12.38
N ASP A 76 15.05 0.85 -13.46
CA ASP A 76 15.67 -0.09 -14.38
C ASP A 76 16.67 -1.00 -13.65
N TYR A 77 16.66 -2.29 -13.99
CA TYR A 77 17.54 -3.31 -13.38
C TYR A 77 19.03 -2.93 -13.41
N GLY A 78 19.44 -2.12 -14.38
CA GLY A 78 20.81 -1.63 -14.50
C GLY A 78 21.24 -0.70 -13.37
N ASP A 79 20.31 0.02 -12.75
CA ASP A 79 20.59 1.04 -11.74
C ASP A 79 20.43 0.52 -10.31
N ILE A 80 19.93 -0.69 -10.13
CA ILE A 80 19.69 -1.29 -8.82
C ILE A 80 21.00 -1.85 -8.24
N LEU A 81 21.29 -1.51 -6.99
CA LEU A 81 22.40 -2.04 -6.20
C LEU A 81 21.92 -3.17 -5.28
N SER A 82 20.87 -2.92 -4.50
CA SER A 82 20.25 -3.90 -3.61
C SER A 82 18.77 -3.61 -3.41
N ILE A 83 18.00 -4.65 -3.12
CA ILE A 83 16.59 -4.58 -2.78
C ILE A 83 16.44 -5.21 -1.41
N GLU A 84 15.82 -4.49 -0.48
CA GLU A 84 15.52 -4.94 0.87
C GLU A 84 14.00 -4.98 1.04
N GLU A 85 13.51 -6.09 1.58
CA GLU A 85 12.13 -6.24 2.05
C GLU A 85 12.12 -6.02 3.57
N PRO A 86 11.06 -5.39 4.12
CA PRO A 86 10.91 -5.16 5.56
C PRO A 86 10.77 -6.45 6.39
#